data_AF-A0A7X7Y2Z8-F1
#
_entry.id   AF-A0A7X7Y2Z8-F1
#
_cell.length_a   1.000
_cell.length_b   1.000
_cell.length_c   1.000
_cell.angle_alpha   90.00
_cell.angle_beta   90.00
_cell.angle_gamma   90.00
#
_symmetry.space_group_name_H-M   'P 1'
#
loop_
_entity.id
_entity.type
_entity.pdbx_description
1 polymer ?
#
loop_
_entity_poly.entity_id
_entity_poly.type
_entity_poly.pdbx_seq_one_letter_code
_entity_poly.pdbx_strand_id
1 'polypeptide(L)'
;MKINISKAPKGVIGICGHIGVGHTHSHSGFVQDDGAGLAVAATILKGALPLDTTIIRAEADIANSLITIETKDGGVGEAWVRRGITPWEGEMIKKAEGMDTIYAQQIVLKTFGSIYGQGAMEVAVSLQAAVALALVDTFKQKYPGDITLVDEDIPSNIGKILGTAVDIDGIPVSMMLTVNASRGGVGPVEDLEGNVILGQKGKLMEDLGLDKIPSIIIESKNYVPGVCDSLSADTFLIRANRDSDNTVVAKALMDSAAELGIRFNHNFDTLERDTDDFVKASTALGERIVSYGEQFKKAETSQEKVRIISELASLVREDAGGVTFMSNSLQKSVGSAGMVKGTSAVLSLQVPTDYIEHYKIPFIVEADIDDYIEIIYNAIPKLHKELDAANQELTNRFEFDRVEYTDLLK
;
A
#
# COMPACT_ATOMS: atom_id res chain seq x y z
N MET A 1 7.55 -23.96 5.85
CA MET A 1 8.69 -23.17 5.38
C MET A 1 9.47 -22.67 6.58
N LYS A 2 10.81 -22.74 6.56
CA LYS A 2 11.66 -22.21 7.63
C LYS A 2 12.12 -20.80 7.24
N ILE A 3 11.93 -19.84 8.15
CA ILE A 3 12.32 -18.44 7.94
C ILE A 3 13.16 -17.97 9.14
N ASN A 4 14.26 -17.25 8.88
CA ASN A 4 15.15 -16.69 9.90
C ASN A 4 15.76 -15.38 9.39
N ILE A 5 16.45 -14.65 10.25
CA ILE A 5 17.33 -13.56 9.79
C ILE A 5 18.43 -14.13 8.88
N SER A 6 18.64 -13.44 7.76
CA SER A 6 19.68 -13.81 6.80
C SER A 6 21.07 -13.53 7.36
N LYS A 7 22.01 -14.44 7.09
CA LYS A 7 23.44 -14.15 7.28
C LYS A 7 24.01 -13.30 6.15
N ALA A 8 23.38 -13.33 4.98
CA ALA A 8 23.74 -12.47 3.86
C ALA A 8 23.06 -11.10 4.04
N PRO A 9 23.80 -9.99 3.93
CA PRO A 9 23.24 -8.65 4.11
C PRO A 9 22.26 -8.24 3.00
N LYS A 10 22.27 -8.98 1.88
CA LYS A 10 21.44 -8.75 0.70
C LYS A 10 20.78 -10.05 0.27
N GLY A 11 19.53 -9.94 -0.18
CA GLY A 11 18.78 -11.00 -0.83
C GLY A 11 19.15 -11.16 -2.31
N VAL A 12 18.69 -12.26 -2.89
CA VAL A 12 18.68 -12.51 -4.34
C VAL A 12 17.29 -12.36 -4.95
N ILE A 13 16.26 -12.29 -4.10
CA ILE A 13 14.87 -11.99 -4.44
C ILE A 13 14.38 -10.91 -3.47
N GLY A 14 13.54 -9.99 -3.94
CA GLY A 14 12.88 -8.97 -3.14
C GLY A 14 11.43 -9.30 -2.80
N ILE A 15 10.95 -8.85 -1.65
CA ILE A 15 9.53 -8.75 -1.31
C ILE A 15 9.27 -7.32 -0.83
N CYS A 16 8.38 -6.62 -1.51
CA CYS A 16 7.97 -5.28 -1.15
C CYS A 16 6.47 -5.26 -0.85
N GLY A 17 6.09 -4.67 0.27
CA GLY A 17 4.71 -4.37 0.62
C GLY A 17 4.59 -2.95 1.14
N HIS A 18 3.44 -2.32 0.95
CA HIS A 18 3.18 -0.98 1.45
C HIS A 18 1.78 -0.82 2.03
N ILE A 19 1.54 0.37 2.56
CA ILE A 19 0.22 0.90 2.85
C ILE A 19 0.16 2.36 2.40
N GLY A 20 -0.80 2.67 1.53
CA GLY A 20 -1.28 4.01 1.25
C GLY A 20 -2.28 4.44 2.30
N VAL A 21 -1.84 5.23 3.27
CA VAL A 21 -2.72 5.66 4.35
C VAL A 21 -3.81 6.61 3.81
N GLY A 22 -5.06 6.16 3.92
CA GLY A 22 -6.25 6.81 3.38
C GLY A 22 -6.57 6.45 1.92
N HIS A 23 -5.77 5.60 1.26
CA HIS A 23 -5.99 5.22 -0.14
C HIS A 23 -7.05 4.12 -0.31
N THR A 24 -8.29 4.45 0.02
CA THR A 24 -9.37 3.45 -0.01
C THR A 24 -10.14 3.45 -1.32
N HIS A 25 -10.18 4.58 -2.04
CA HIS A 25 -10.97 4.74 -3.26
C HIS A 25 -10.12 5.30 -4.38
N SER A 26 -10.51 4.98 -5.61
CA SER A 26 -9.93 5.53 -6.84
C SER A 26 -11.03 5.74 -7.88
N HIS A 27 -10.69 6.41 -8.98
CA HIS A 27 -11.59 6.66 -10.10
C HIS A 27 -12.30 5.40 -10.60
N SER A 28 -13.49 5.59 -11.20
CA SER A 28 -14.31 4.52 -11.77
C SER A 28 -14.86 3.51 -10.74
N GLY A 29 -15.00 3.92 -9.48
CA GLY A 29 -15.60 3.11 -8.42
C GLY A 29 -14.69 1.99 -7.89
N PHE A 30 -13.39 2.08 -8.14
CA PHE A 30 -12.39 1.22 -7.54
C PHE A 30 -12.32 1.46 -6.02
N VAL A 31 -12.34 0.39 -5.23
CA VAL A 31 -12.26 0.44 -3.76
C VAL A 31 -11.30 -0.63 -3.24
N GLN A 32 -10.49 -0.32 -2.24
CA GLN A 32 -9.46 -1.22 -1.76
C GLN A 32 -9.12 -1.13 -0.26
N ASP A 33 -8.52 -2.20 0.25
CA ASP A 33 -7.58 -2.17 1.36
C ASP A 33 -6.15 -2.17 0.81
N ASP A 34 -5.59 -0.97 0.76
CA ASP A 34 -4.23 -0.72 0.30
C ASP A 34 -3.17 -1.16 1.33
N GLY A 35 -3.58 -1.49 2.56
CA GLY A 35 -2.68 -1.99 3.60
C GLY A 35 -2.33 -3.48 3.50
N ALA A 36 -2.88 -4.20 2.51
CA ALA A 36 -2.63 -5.63 2.33
C ALA A 36 -1.14 -5.95 2.20
N GLY A 37 -0.40 -5.16 1.41
CA GLY A 37 1.03 -5.35 1.18
C GLY A 37 1.84 -5.28 2.47
N LEU A 38 1.62 -4.24 3.27
CA LEU A 38 2.25 -4.09 4.58
C LEU A 38 1.90 -5.25 5.52
N ALA A 39 0.62 -5.63 5.58
CA ALA A 39 0.14 -6.69 6.47
C ALA A 39 0.80 -8.05 6.17
N VAL A 40 0.87 -8.42 4.89
CA VAL A 40 1.50 -9.68 4.44
C VAL A 40 3.01 -9.63 4.68
N ALA A 41 3.70 -8.57 4.25
CA ALA A 41 5.14 -8.45 4.42
C ALA A 41 5.55 -8.43 5.91
N ALA A 42 4.79 -7.75 6.76
CA ALA A 42 5.00 -7.77 8.21
C ALA A 42 4.76 -9.16 8.82
N THR A 43 3.75 -9.89 8.35
CA THR A 43 3.46 -11.25 8.84
C THR A 43 4.55 -12.25 8.43
N ILE A 44 5.07 -12.16 7.20
CA ILE A 44 6.27 -12.90 6.78
C ILE A 44 7.43 -12.56 7.71
N LEU A 45 7.67 -11.28 7.98
CA LEU A 45 8.77 -10.85 8.83
C LEU A 45 8.63 -11.32 10.28
N LYS A 46 7.41 -11.38 10.84
CA LYS A 46 7.13 -11.98 12.17
C LYS A 46 7.58 -13.44 12.25
N GLY A 47 7.63 -14.15 11.13
CA GLY A 47 8.18 -15.50 11.04
C GLY A 47 9.69 -15.55 11.36
N ALA A 48 10.48 -14.58 10.89
CA ALA A 48 11.91 -14.46 11.22
C ALA A 48 12.14 -13.79 12.58
N LEU A 49 11.30 -12.82 12.92
CA LEU A 49 11.43 -11.91 14.05
C LEU A 49 10.14 -11.89 14.88
N PRO A 50 9.89 -12.91 15.73
CA PRO A 50 8.62 -13.06 16.43
C PRO A 50 8.30 -11.91 17.39
N LEU A 51 7.20 -11.20 17.16
CA LEU A 51 6.75 -10.09 18.00
C LEU A 51 5.24 -10.02 18.16
N ASP A 52 4.81 -9.29 19.18
CA ASP A 52 3.43 -9.04 19.55
C ASP A 52 3.07 -7.58 19.24
N THR A 53 2.30 -7.42 18.17
CA THR A 53 1.80 -6.15 17.63
C THR A 53 0.43 -5.77 18.17
N THR A 54 -0.03 -6.41 19.25
CA THR A 54 -1.28 -6.04 19.90
C THR A 54 -1.17 -4.62 20.46
N ILE A 55 -2.16 -3.78 20.15
CA ILE A 55 -2.29 -2.43 20.69
C ILE A 55 -2.64 -2.54 22.19
N ILE A 56 -1.77 -2.01 23.05
CA ILE A 56 -2.01 -1.96 24.50
C ILE A 56 -2.58 -0.61 24.95
N ARG A 57 -2.43 0.42 24.11
CA ARG A 57 -2.90 1.77 24.40
C ARG A 57 -3.25 2.48 23.10
N ALA A 58 -4.44 3.06 23.04
CA ALA A 58 -4.87 3.92 21.95
C ALA A 58 -5.43 5.23 22.50
N GLU A 59 -4.70 6.32 22.33
CA GLU A 59 -5.04 7.61 22.93
C GLU A 59 -5.16 8.73 21.91
N ALA A 60 -6.04 9.68 22.24
CA ALA A 60 -6.18 10.92 21.53
C ALA A 60 -5.93 12.09 22.49
N ASP A 61 -4.88 12.85 22.22
CA ASP A 61 -4.67 14.16 22.84
C ASP A 61 -5.51 15.20 22.10
N ILE A 62 -6.65 15.53 22.68
CA ILE A 62 -7.61 16.50 22.14
C ILE A 62 -7.01 17.91 22.04
N ALA A 63 -6.15 18.29 22.99
CA ALA A 63 -5.59 19.63 23.03
C ALA A 63 -4.55 19.85 21.92
N ASN A 64 -3.76 18.81 21.63
CA ASN A 64 -2.73 18.86 20.60
C ASN A 64 -3.14 18.22 19.26
N SER A 65 -4.35 17.66 19.18
CA SER A 65 -4.88 16.97 17.99
C SER A 65 -3.97 15.82 17.53
N LEU A 66 -3.54 14.99 18.47
CA LEU A 66 -2.59 13.90 18.24
C LEU A 66 -3.22 12.56 18.60
N ILE A 67 -3.05 11.56 17.74
CA ILE A 67 -3.37 10.16 18.03
C ILE A 67 -2.06 9.42 18.31
N THR A 68 -2.01 8.64 19.39
CA THR A 68 -0.87 7.82 19.78
C THR A 68 -1.32 6.36 19.95
N ILE A 69 -0.60 5.44 19.31
CA ILE A 69 -0.80 4.00 19.41
C ILE A 69 0.48 3.39 20.00
N GLU A 70 0.34 2.59 21.06
CA GLU A 70 1.43 1.82 21.65
C GLU A 70 1.14 0.31 21.53
N THR A 71 2.13 -0.46 21.08
CA THR A 71 2.05 -1.92 20.99
C THR A 71 2.70 -2.60 22.19
N LYS A 72 2.35 -3.87 22.40
CA LYS A 72 2.85 -4.66 23.53
C LYS A 72 4.37 -4.82 23.57
N ASP A 73 4.99 -4.95 22.40
CA ASP A 73 6.46 -5.03 22.27
C ASP A 73 7.12 -3.65 22.10
N GLY A 74 6.41 -2.57 22.44
CA GLY A 74 6.97 -1.24 22.68
C GLY A 74 7.03 -0.31 21.47
N GLY A 75 6.44 -0.69 20.34
CA GLY A 75 6.35 0.20 19.18
C GLY A 75 5.38 1.34 19.43
N VAL A 76 5.72 2.54 18.96
CA VAL A 76 4.90 3.74 19.09
C VAL A 76 4.67 4.38 17.73
N GLY A 77 3.41 4.67 17.42
CA GLY A 77 3.02 5.41 16.24
C GLY A 77 2.19 6.62 16.61
N GLU A 78 2.52 7.77 16.01
CA GLU A 78 1.87 9.04 16.28
C GLU A 78 1.42 9.71 14.98
N ALA A 79 0.20 10.25 14.98
CA ALA A 79 -0.32 10.99 13.84
C ALA A 79 -1.13 12.20 14.28
N TRP A 80 -0.75 13.37 13.77
CA TRP A 80 -1.49 14.60 13.98
C TRP A 80 -2.73 14.64 13.06
N VAL A 81 -3.83 15.19 13.56
CA VAL A 81 -5.09 15.37 12.82
C VAL A 81 -5.28 16.85 12.48
N ARG A 82 -5.53 17.18 11.21
CA ARG A 82 -5.53 18.57 10.74
C ARG A 82 -6.65 19.43 11.32
N ARG A 83 -7.86 18.89 11.46
CA ARG A 83 -9.05 19.64 11.94
C ARG A 83 -9.42 19.41 13.40
N GLY A 84 -8.52 18.83 14.20
CA GLY A 84 -8.82 18.52 15.60
C GLY A 84 -9.35 17.09 15.80
N ILE A 85 -9.47 16.71 17.06
CA ILE A 85 -10.12 15.48 17.51
C ILE A 85 -11.15 15.89 18.56
N THR A 86 -12.37 15.39 18.46
CA THR A 86 -13.40 15.60 19.49
C THR A 86 -13.25 14.58 20.62
N PRO A 87 -13.80 14.85 21.82
CA PRO A 87 -13.83 13.86 22.91
C PRO A 87 -14.47 12.53 22.51
N TRP A 88 -15.52 12.56 21.69
CA TRP A 88 -16.22 11.35 21.22
C TRP A 88 -15.38 10.53 20.24
N GLU A 89 -14.65 11.19 19.35
CA GLU A 89 -13.69 10.51 18.47
C GLU A 89 -12.55 9.90 19.30
N GLY A 90 -12.08 10.59 20.35
CA GLY A 90 -11.12 10.03 21.31
C GLY A 90 -11.64 8.79 22.03
N GLU A 91 -12.92 8.76 22.42
CA GLU A 91 -13.56 7.56 22.98
C GLU A 91 -13.69 6.43 21.95
N MET A 92 -13.97 6.75 20.67
CA MET A 92 -13.99 5.75 19.60
C MET A 92 -12.61 5.13 19.39
N ILE A 93 -11.55 5.94 19.33
CA ILE A 93 -10.16 5.49 19.11
C ILE A 93 -9.73 4.41 20.12
N LYS A 94 -10.19 4.49 21.38
CA LYS A 94 -9.90 3.46 22.40
C LYS A 94 -10.36 2.06 22.02
N LYS A 95 -11.33 1.92 21.10
CA LYS A 95 -11.77 0.61 20.60
C LYS A 95 -10.65 -0.14 19.87
N ALA A 96 -9.59 0.55 19.42
CA ALA A 96 -8.44 -0.08 18.81
C ALA A 96 -7.60 -0.91 19.82
N GLU A 97 -7.73 -0.65 21.13
CA GLU A 97 -7.02 -1.44 22.16
C GLU A 97 -7.40 -2.93 22.07
N GLY A 98 -6.39 -3.79 22.13
CA GLY A 98 -6.51 -5.24 21.96
C GLY A 98 -6.58 -5.73 20.51
N MET A 99 -6.59 -4.84 19.52
CA MET A 99 -6.47 -5.21 18.11
C MET A 99 -4.99 -5.31 17.69
N ASP A 100 -4.71 -6.06 16.62
CA ASP A 100 -3.35 -6.23 16.09
C ASP A 100 -3.07 -5.20 14.98
N THR A 101 -1.98 -4.43 15.12
CA THR A 101 -1.59 -3.38 14.15
C THR A 101 -1.33 -3.89 12.73
N ILE A 102 -1.19 -5.21 12.52
CA ILE A 102 -1.14 -5.83 11.20
C ILE A 102 -2.38 -5.45 10.35
N TYR A 103 -3.55 -5.29 10.96
CA TYR A 103 -4.82 -5.04 10.26
C TYR A 103 -5.24 -3.57 10.31
N ALA A 104 -4.35 -2.66 9.88
CA ALA A 104 -4.52 -1.21 10.06
C ALA A 104 -5.86 -0.65 9.53
N GLN A 105 -6.25 -0.97 8.29
CA GLN A 105 -7.53 -0.51 7.73
C GLN A 105 -8.73 -1.14 8.47
N GLN A 106 -8.66 -2.43 8.79
CA GLN A 106 -9.72 -3.11 9.54
C GLN A 106 -9.96 -2.48 10.92
N ILE A 107 -8.89 -2.08 11.62
CA ILE A 107 -8.99 -1.37 12.90
C ILE A 107 -9.80 -0.08 12.73
N VAL A 108 -9.53 0.69 11.67
CA VAL A 108 -10.26 1.93 11.38
C VAL A 108 -11.72 1.64 11.05
N LEU A 109 -12.01 0.63 10.23
CA LEU A 109 -13.39 0.25 9.91
C LEU A 109 -14.17 -0.23 11.15
N LYS A 110 -13.54 -0.99 12.05
CA LYS A 110 -14.15 -1.39 13.33
C LYS A 110 -14.36 -0.21 14.28
N THR A 111 -13.54 0.83 14.16
CA THR A 111 -13.60 2.02 15.01
C THR A 111 -14.66 3.02 14.55
N PHE A 112 -14.65 3.36 13.25
CA PHE A 112 -15.45 4.44 12.65
C PHE A 112 -16.49 3.98 11.62
N GLY A 113 -16.42 2.74 11.13
CA GLY A 113 -17.33 2.19 10.12
C GLY A 113 -16.91 2.44 8.68
N SER A 114 -16.09 3.46 8.41
CA SER A 114 -15.58 3.79 7.08
C SER A 114 -14.26 4.55 7.16
N ILE A 115 -13.58 4.66 6.01
CA ILE A 115 -12.39 5.49 5.82
C ILE A 115 -12.44 6.11 4.41
N TYR A 116 -12.12 7.39 4.32
CA TYR A 116 -11.99 8.14 3.07
C TYR A 116 -10.82 9.11 3.17
N GLY A 117 -9.92 9.05 2.19
CA GLY A 117 -8.76 9.92 2.04
C GLY A 117 -9.11 11.36 1.63
N GLN A 118 -8.12 12.06 1.08
CA GLN A 118 -8.25 13.43 0.53
C GLN A 118 -8.78 14.45 1.55
N GLY A 119 -8.55 14.17 2.84
CA GLY A 119 -9.06 14.96 3.93
C GLY A 119 -10.57 14.85 4.13
N ALA A 120 -11.23 13.78 3.65
CA ALA A 120 -12.64 13.55 3.93
C ALA A 120 -12.85 13.00 5.36
N MET A 121 -12.03 12.05 5.81
CA MET A 121 -12.08 11.49 7.17
C MET A 121 -10.72 11.55 7.88
N GLU A 122 -10.24 12.75 8.18
CA GLU A 122 -8.88 12.98 8.72
C GLU A 122 -8.58 12.21 10.01
N VAL A 123 -9.54 12.08 10.94
CA VAL A 123 -9.33 11.32 12.18
C VAL A 123 -9.14 9.83 11.89
N ALA A 124 -9.94 9.27 10.99
CA ALA A 124 -9.86 7.85 10.60
C ALA A 124 -8.54 7.55 9.86
N VAL A 125 -8.14 8.43 8.94
CA VAL A 125 -6.88 8.32 8.20
C VAL A 125 -5.67 8.48 9.14
N SER A 126 -5.71 9.44 10.07
CA SER A 126 -4.64 9.58 11.08
C SER A 126 -4.57 8.39 12.04
N LEU A 127 -5.70 7.76 12.40
CA LEU A 127 -5.66 6.50 13.16
C LEU A 127 -4.95 5.40 12.37
N GLN A 128 -5.25 5.25 11.07
CA GLN A 128 -4.55 4.30 10.20
C GLN A 128 -3.04 4.57 10.17
N ALA A 129 -2.63 5.84 10.05
CA ALA A 129 -1.23 6.25 10.07
C ALA A 129 -0.55 5.85 11.39
N ALA A 130 -1.15 6.20 12.53
CA ALA A 130 -0.59 5.88 13.85
C ALA A 130 -0.46 4.36 14.05
N VAL A 131 -1.46 3.57 13.61
CA VAL A 131 -1.40 2.10 13.67
C VAL A 131 -0.28 1.53 12.80
N ALA A 132 -0.15 1.98 11.54
CA ALA A 132 0.87 1.51 10.62
C ALA A 132 2.29 1.90 11.08
N LEU A 133 2.46 3.11 11.61
CA LEU A 133 3.73 3.57 12.18
C LEU A 133 4.12 2.77 13.42
N ALA A 134 3.16 2.48 14.30
CA ALA A 134 3.39 1.65 15.48
C ALA A 134 3.84 0.23 15.09
N LEU A 135 3.27 -0.35 14.03
CA LEU A 135 3.66 -1.66 13.51
C LEU A 135 5.16 -1.71 13.14
N VAL A 136 5.61 -0.78 12.28
CA VAL A 136 7.02 -0.79 11.81
C VAL A 136 7.98 -0.37 12.91
N ASP A 137 7.56 0.52 13.83
CA ASP A 137 8.37 0.87 15.01
C ASP A 137 8.51 -0.32 15.97
N THR A 138 7.48 -1.16 16.14
CA THR A 138 7.55 -2.36 16.99
C THR A 138 8.70 -3.28 16.59
N PHE A 139 8.89 -3.49 15.28
CA PHE A 139 10.04 -4.25 14.78
C PHE A 139 11.37 -3.57 15.16
N LYS A 140 11.47 -2.26 14.98
CA LYS A 140 12.70 -1.52 15.28
C LYS A 140 13.04 -1.53 16.77
N GLN A 141 12.05 -1.39 17.65
CA GLN A 141 12.26 -1.40 19.11
C GLN A 141 12.69 -2.78 19.60
N LYS A 142 12.06 -3.84 19.10
CA LYS A 142 12.37 -5.21 19.54
C LYS A 142 13.66 -5.77 18.93
N TYR A 143 13.97 -5.41 17.69
CA TYR A 143 15.11 -5.93 16.93
C TYR A 143 15.97 -4.81 16.32
N PRO A 144 16.56 -3.93 17.15
CA PRO A 144 17.24 -2.73 16.67
C PRO A 144 18.49 -3.02 15.83
N GLY A 145 19.09 -4.20 15.97
CA GLY A 145 20.27 -4.64 15.21
C GLY A 145 19.95 -5.35 13.90
N ASP A 146 18.74 -5.89 13.74
CA ASP A 146 18.32 -6.64 12.54
C ASP A 146 17.45 -5.80 11.60
N ILE A 147 16.92 -4.68 12.09
CA ILE A 147 15.98 -3.81 11.39
C ILE A 147 16.59 -2.43 11.12
N THR A 148 16.55 -2.02 9.86
CA THR A 148 16.75 -0.62 9.47
C THR A 148 15.40 0.03 9.25
N LEU A 149 15.17 1.16 9.91
CA LEU A 149 13.97 1.97 9.79
C LEU A 149 14.41 3.40 9.46
N VAL A 150 13.92 3.95 8.35
CA VAL A 150 14.19 5.32 7.91
C VAL A 150 12.88 6.07 7.71
N ASP A 151 12.92 7.39 7.81
CA ASP A 151 11.76 8.22 7.52
C ASP A 151 11.49 8.25 6.01
N GLU A 152 10.21 8.35 5.65
CA GLU A 152 9.77 8.69 4.31
C GLU A 152 10.06 10.17 4.04
N ASP A 153 10.93 10.48 3.09
CA ASP A 153 11.47 11.82 2.89
C ASP A 153 10.71 12.67 1.85
N ILE A 154 9.46 12.30 1.56
CA ILE A 154 8.53 13.16 0.82
C ILE A 154 8.04 14.27 1.77
N PRO A 155 8.17 15.58 1.44
CA PRO A 155 7.99 16.68 2.40
C PRO A 155 6.66 16.73 3.18
N SER A 156 5.56 16.24 2.61
CA SER A 156 4.26 16.20 3.29
C SER A 156 4.05 14.99 4.19
N ASN A 157 4.96 14.02 4.12
CA ASN A 157 4.74 12.71 4.67
C ASN A 157 5.37 12.55 6.07
N ILE A 158 4.76 11.66 6.83
CA ILE A 158 5.16 11.20 8.18
C ILE A 158 5.41 9.69 8.17
N GLY A 159 5.44 9.09 6.99
CA GLY A 159 5.65 7.67 6.78
C GLY A 159 7.04 7.21 7.18
N LYS A 160 7.21 5.88 7.16
CA LYS A 160 8.47 5.23 7.47
C LYS A 160 8.69 4.03 6.57
N ILE A 161 9.95 3.73 6.30
CA ILE A 161 10.37 2.61 5.47
C ILE A 161 11.23 1.67 6.32
N LEU A 162 10.77 0.43 6.45
CA LEU A 162 11.47 -0.65 7.12
C LEU A 162 12.11 -1.58 6.08
N GLY A 163 13.38 -1.93 6.31
CA GLY A 163 14.11 -2.86 5.44
C GLY A 163 15.00 -3.82 6.21
N THR A 164 15.09 -5.05 5.73
CA THR A 164 15.95 -6.11 6.28
C THR A 164 16.13 -7.25 5.26
N ALA A 165 17.00 -8.21 5.57
CA ALA A 165 17.18 -9.44 4.79
C ALA A 165 16.87 -10.67 5.65
N VAL A 166 16.04 -11.56 5.12
CA VAL A 166 15.67 -12.83 5.74
C VAL A 166 16.15 -14.01 4.89
N ASP A 167 16.30 -15.17 5.50
CA ASP A 167 16.57 -16.44 4.82
C ASP A 167 15.27 -17.26 4.85
N ILE A 168 14.78 -17.59 3.66
CA ILE A 168 13.57 -18.40 3.46
C ILE A 168 13.98 -19.72 2.81
N ASP A 169 13.98 -20.79 3.58
CA ASP A 169 14.44 -22.14 3.18
C ASP A 169 15.81 -22.14 2.47
N GLY A 170 16.77 -21.34 2.99
CA GLY A 170 18.13 -21.23 2.47
C GLY A 170 18.30 -20.22 1.32
N ILE A 171 17.24 -19.49 0.97
CA ILE A 171 17.26 -18.45 -0.07
C ILE A 171 17.27 -17.08 0.62
N PRO A 172 18.32 -16.26 0.44
CA PRO A 172 18.34 -14.89 0.93
C PRO A 172 17.28 -14.02 0.21
N VAL A 173 16.40 -13.38 0.97
CA VAL A 173 15.32 -12.52 0.49
C VAL A 173 15.41 -11.16 1.17
N SER A 174 15.47 -10.10 0.38
CA SER A 174 15.41 -8.72 0.88
C SER A 174 13.96 -8.31 1.03
N MET A 175 13.62 -7.74 2.18
CA MET A 175 12.26 -7.29 2.48
C MET A 175 12.22 -5.78 2.64
N MET A 176 11.15 -5.18 2.11
CA MET A 176 10.85 -3.76 2.24
C MET A 176 9.38 -3.57 2.62
N LEU A 177 9.14 -2.83 3.69
CA LEU A 177 7.82 -2.44 4.17
C LEU A 177 7.74 -0.91 4.14
N THR A 178 6.81 -0.35 3.38
CA THR A 178 6.67 1.10 3.26
C THR A 178 5.34 1.56 3.85
N VAL A 179 5.39 2.53 4.75
CA VAL A 179 4.20 3.28 5.21
C VAL A 179 4.21 4.60 4.46
N ASN A 180 3.30 4.77 3.50
CA ASN A 180 3.10 6.04 2.82
C ASN A 180 1.98 6.79 3.54
N ALA A 181 2.34 7.82 4.30
CA ALA A 181 1.36 8.52 5.14
C ALA A 181 1.60 10.02 5.11
N SER A 182 0.59 10.78 4.68
CA SER A 182 0.68 12.24 4.72
C SER A 182 0.21 12.83 6.04
N ARG A 183 0.85 13.93 6.45
CA ARG A 183 0.54 14.63 7.70
C ARG A 183 -0.90 15.14 7.71
N GLY A 184 -1.59 14.98 8.84
CA GLY A 184 -2.90 15.59 9.05
C GLY A 184 -4.09 14.74 8.60
N GLY A 185 -3.86 13.49 8.17
CA GLY A 185 -4.91 12.58 7.74
C GLY A 185 -5.50 12.93 6.38
N VAL A 186 -4.70 13.56 5.50
CA VAL A 186 -5.18 14.03 4.18
C VAL A 186 -4.88 13.08 3.03
N GLY A 187 -4.12 12.01 3.29
CA GLY A 187 -3.55 11.09 2.30
C GLY A 187 -4.56 10.50 1.32
N PRO A 188 -4.07 9.93 0.22
CA PRO A 188 -2.72 9.40 0.05
C PRO A 188 -1.72 10.33 -0.65
N VAL A 189 -0.44 10.11 -0.35
CA VAL A 189 0.75 10.59 -1.09
C VAL A 189 1.76 9.45 -1.04
N GLU A 190 1.97 8.79 -2.17
CA GLU A 190 2.55 7.45 -2.30
C GLU A 190 3.59 7.40 -3.42
N ASP A 191 4.30 8.51 -3.65
CA ASP A 191 5.42 8.55 -4.58
C ASP A 191 6.48 7.47 -4.28
N LEU A 192 6.52 6.95 -3.06
CA LEU A 192 7.42 5.87 -2.65
C LEU A 192 6.73 4.50 -2.50
N GLU A 193 5.59 4.23 -3.14
CA GLU A 193 4.99 2.88 -3.15
C GLU A 193 5.85 1.85 -3.92
N GLY A 194 5.40 0.59 -3.98
CA GLY A 194 6.03 -0.47 -4.75
C GLY A 194 7.53 -0.62 -4.47
N ASN A 195 8.35 -0.54 -5.53
CA ASN A 195 9.81 -0.56 -5.43
C ASN A 195 10.47 0.67 -6.08
N VAL A 196 9.81 1.83 -6.00
CA VAL A 196 10.39 3.13 -6.40
C VAL A 196 11.69 3.37 -5.64
N ILE A 197 12.76 3.64 -6.39
CA ILE A 197 14.12 3.73 -5.85
C ILE A 197 14.52 5.19 -5.65
N LEU A 198 13.81 5.92 -4.78
CA LEU A 198 13.99 7.36 -4.56
C LEU A 198 14.18 7.68 -3.07
N GLY A 199 14.89 8.78 -2.77
CA GLY A 199 15.04 9.28 -1.41
C GLY A 199 15.75 8.31 -0.45
N GLN A 200 15.32 8.31 0.81
CA GLN A 200 15.83 7.42 1.84
C GLN A 200 15.45 5.96 1.57
N LYS A 201 14.27 5.71 0.99
CA LYS A 201 13.87 4.37 0.50
C LYS A 201 14.89 3.85 -0.51
N GLY A 202 15.25 4.66 -1.50
CA GLY A 202 16.17 4.29 -2.56
C GLY A 202 17.59 3.95 -2.06
N LYS A 203 18.07 4.61 -1.00
CA LYS A 203 19.34 4.25 -0.34
C LYS A 203 19.24 2.92 0.40
N LEU A 204 18.17 2.72 1.17
CA LEU A 204 17.93 1.45 1.86
C LEU A 204 17.77 0.28 0.87
N MET A 205 17.15 0.52 -0.29
CA MET A 205 17.08 -0.47 -1.36
C MET A 205 18.47 -0.87 -1.89
N GLU A 206 19.40 0.08 -2.08
CA GLU A 206 20.78 -0.24 -2.49
C GLU A 206 21.52 -1.08 -1.44
N ASP A 207 21.34 -0.72 -0.16
CA ASP A 207 21.94 -1.44 0.97
C ASP A 207 21.46 -2.90 1.01
N LEU A 208 20.20 -3.14 0.64
CA LEU A 208 19.59 -4.48 0.58
C LEU A 208 19.72 -5.15 -0.80
N GLY A 209 20.27 -4.46 -1.80
CA GLY A 209 20.35 -4.94 -3.18
C GLY A 209 19.01 -5.00 -3.94
N LEU A 210 17.94 -4.47 -3.36
CA LEU A 210 16.60 -4.41 -3.95
C LEU A 210 16.55 -3.56 -5.23
N ASP A 211 17.53 -2.68 -5.44
CA ASP A 211 17.68 -1.90 -6.67
C ASP A 211 18.07 -2.76 -7.89
N LYS A 212 18.51 -4.01 -7.68
CA LYS A 212 19.18 -4.84 -8.69
C LYS A 212 18.73 -6.30 -8.72
N ILE A 213 17.67 -6.66 -7.98
CA ILE A 213 17.17 -8.03 -7.91
C ILE A 213 15.69 -8.07 -8.29
N PRO A 214 15.19 -9.21 -8.82
CA PRO A 214 13.77 -9.38 -9.07
C PRO A 214 13.00 -9.37 -7.75
N SER A 215 11.82 -8.75 -7.75
CA SER A 215 11.00 -8.58 -6.55
C SER A 215 9.53 -8.89 -6.78
N ILE A 216 8.88 -9.39 -5.72
CA ILE A 216 7.42 -9.54 -5.65
C ILE A 216 6.89 -8.27 -4.99
N ILE A 217 5.98 -7.55 -5.67
CA ILE A 217 5.20 -6.47 -5.06
C ILE A 217 3.88 -7.06 -4.58
N ILE A 218 3.56 -6.81 -3.32
CA ILE A 218 2.30 -7.24 -2.72
C ILE A 218 1.39 -6.02 -2.66
N GLU A 219 0.26 -6.14 -3.34
CA GLU A 219 -0.73 -5.09 -3.52
C GLU A 219 -2.09 -5.51 -2.96
N SER A 220 -2.96 -4.51 -2.90
CA SER A 220 -4.23 -4.45 -2.19
C SER A 220 -5.20 -5.64 -2.31
N LYS A 221 -6.14 -5.69 -1.35
CA LYS A 221 -7.43 -6.38 -1.49
C LYS A 221 -8.45 -5.40 -2.07
N ASN A 222 -8.93 -5.61 -3.29
CA ASN A 222 -9.70 -4.60 -4.03
C ASN A 222 -10.95 -5.13 -4.73
N TYR A 223 -11.84 -4.19 -5.05
CA TYR A 223 -12.95 -4.36 -5.98
C TYR A 223 -12.82 -3.33 -7.10
N VAL A 224 -12.97 -3.79 -8.34
CA VAL A 224 -12.95 -2.95 -9.54
C VAL A 224 -14.20 -3.25 -10.36
N PRO A 225 -15.12 -2.28 -10.52
CA PRO A 225 -16.31 -2.45 -11.35
C PRO A 225 -15.96 -2.91 -12.78
N GLY A 226 -16.76 -3.81 -13.34
CA GLY A 226 -16.53 -4.41 -14.65
C GLY A 226 -15.49 -5.53 -14.69
N VAL A 227 -14.44 -5.46 -13.86
CA VAL A 227 -13.42 -6.53 -13.75
C VAL A 227 -13.88 -7.60 -12.77
N CYS A 228 -14.37 -7.17 -11.59
CA CYS A 228 -14.73 -8.07 -10.49
C CYS A 228 -16.16 -8.60 -10.59
N ASP A 229 -16.99 -8.06 -11.48
CA ASP A 229 -18.43 -8.36 -11.56
C ASP A 229 -18.75 -9.82 -11.92
N SER A 230 -17.78 -10.52 -12.52
CA SER A 230 -17.90 -11.93 -12.88
C SER A 230 -17.34 -12.89 -11.83
N LEU A 231 -16.72 -12.38 -10.77
CA LEU A 231 -16.13 -13.20 -9.72
C LEU A 231 -17.23 -13.82 -8.84
N SER A 232 -17.07 -15.09 -8.51
CA SER A 232 -17.98 -15.82 -7.60
C SER A 232 -17.41 -16.01 -6.20
N ALA A 233 -16.14 -15.67 -6.00
CA ALA A 233 -15.39 -15.74 -4.75
C ALA A 233 -14.14 -14.87 -4.87
N ASP A 234 -13.53 -14.58 -3.73
CA ASP A 234 -12.22 -13.92 -3.66
C ASP A 234 -11.22 -14.66 -4.58
N THR A 235 -10.53 -13.89 -5.43
CA THR A 235 -9.67 -14.40 -6.50
C THR A 235 -8.42 -13.55 -6.59
N PHE A 236 -7.24 -14.16 -6.51
CA PHE A 236 -5.98 -13.44 -6.67
C PHE A 236 -5.83 -12.90 -8.09
N LEU A 237 -5.17 -11.76 -8.24
CA LEU A 237 -4.81 -11.19 -9.52
C LEU A 237 -3.29 -10.96 -9.56
N ILE A 238 -2.65 -11.63 -10.52
CA ILE A 238 -1.21 -11.50 -10.80
C ILE A 238 -1.03 -10.57 -12.00
N ARG A 239 -0.28 -9.49 -11.84
CA ARG A 239 -0.09 -8.48 -12.90
C ARG A 239 1.39 -8.27 -13.20
N ALA A 240 1.71 -8.17 -14.48
CA ALA A 240 3.02 -7.74 -14.98
C ALA A 240 2.88 -7.31 -16.44
N ASN A 241 3.24 -6.09 -16.81
CA ASN A 241 3.26 -5.69 -18.20
C ASN A 241 4.26 -6.55 -18.99
N ARG A 242 3.80 -7.21 -20.06
CA ARG A 242 4.63 -8.14 -20.86
C ARG A 242 5.92 -7.50 -21.42
N ASP A 243 5.89 -6.20 -21.69
CA ASP A 243 6.99 -5.48 -22.34
C ASP A 243 7.88 -4.76 -21.31
N SER A 244 7.30 -4.35 -20.18
CA SER A 244 8.00 -3.51 -19.19
C SER A 244 8.39 -4.23 -17.90
N ASP A 245 7.68 -5.27 -17.48
CA ASP A 245 7.85 -5.89 -16.15
C ASP A 245 8.65 -7.20 -16.17
N ASN A 246 8.80 -7.84 -15.01
CA ASN A 246 9.44 -9.16 -14.90
C ASN A 246 8.39 -10.28 -15.00
N THR A 247 8.23 -10.83 -16.19
CA THR A 247 7.26 -11.89 -16.46
C THR A 247 7.66 -13.23 -15.83
N VAL A 248 8.96 -13.41 -15.53
CA VAL A 248 9.47 -14.59 -14.81
C VAL A 248 8.98 -14.60 -13.36
N VAL A 249 8.97 -13.44 -12.68
CA VAL A 249 8.38 -13.30 -11.34
C VAL A 249 6.88 -13.62 -11.39
N ALA A 250 6.15 -13.06 -12.36
CA ALA A 250 4.72 -13.32 -12.51
C ALA A 250 4.43 -14.81 -12.72
N LYS A 251 5.21 -15.48 -13.57
CA LYS A 251 5.08 -16.92 -13.82
C LYS A 251 5.32 -17.74 -12.55
N ALA A 252 6.32 -17.40 -11.74
CA ALA A 252 6.58 -18.09 -10.48
C ALA A 252 5.39 -17.99 -9.50
N LEU A 253 4.72 -16.84 -9.44
CA LEU A 253 3.49 -16.64 -8.67
C LEU A 253 2.32 -17.45 -9.24
N MET A 254 2.15 -17.48 -10.56
CA MET A 254 1.07 -18.22 -11.23
C MET A 254 1.24 -19.74 -11.04
N ASP A 255 2.44 -20.25 -11.26
CA ASP A 255 2.77 -21.66 -11.05
C ASP A 255 2.56 -22.05 -9.58
N SER A 256 2.86 -21.13 -8.66
CA SER A 256 2.64 -21.31 -7.23
C SER A 256 1.14 -21.41 -6.88
N ALA A 257 0.34 -20.43 -7.30
CA ALA A 257 -1.11 -20.42 -7.05
C ALA A 257 -1.80 -21.64 -7.69
N ALA A 258 -1.39 -22.02 -8.91
CA ALA A 258 -1.90 -23.20 -9.60
C ALA A 258 -1.61 -24.51 -8.85
N GLU A 259 -0.39 -24.68 -8.32
CA GLU A 259 0.00 -25.86 -7.55
C GLU A 259 -0.76 -25.97 -6.22
N LEU A 260 -1.01 -24.83 -5.56
CA LEU A 260 -1.78 -24.75 -4.32
C LEU A 260 -3.29 -24.90 -4.53
N GLY A 261 -3.77 -24.80 -5.78
CA GLY A 261 -5.20 -24.78 -6.09
C GLY A 261 -5.91 -23.50 -5.64
N ILE A 262 -5.16 -22.43 -5.40
CA ILE A 262 -5.70 -21.12 -5.03
C ILE A 262 -6.19 -20.42 -6.30
N ARG A 263 -7.40 -19.82 -6.24
CA ARG A 263 -8.00 -19.15 -7.40
C ARG A 263 -7.21 -17.91 -7.78
N PHE A 264 -6.82 -17.81 -9.04
CA PHE A 264 -6.17 -16.61 -9.55
C PHE A 264 -6.54 -16.32 -11.01
N ASN A 265 -6.47 -15.04 -11.36
CA ASN A 265 -6.42 -14.50 -12.71
C ASN A 265 -5.05 -13.86 -12.95
N HIS A 266 -4.73 -13.59 -14.21
CA HIS A 266 -3.54 -12.82 -14.58
C HIS A 266 -3.88 -11.76 -15.62
N ASN A 267 -3.11 -10.67 -15.63
CA ASN A 267 -3.19 -9.66 -16.67
C ASN A 267 -1.78 -9.16 -17.03
N PHE A 268 -1.40 -9.34 -18.30
CA PHE A 268 -0.12 -8.86 -18.83
C PHE A 268 -0.20 -7.63 -19.74
N ASP A 269 -1.41 -7.11 -19.93
CA ASP A 269 -1.74 -5.92 -20.72
C ASP A 269 -2.28 -4.84 -19.78
N THR A 270 -1.49 -4.55 -18.75
CA THR A 270 -1.80 -3.62 -17.67
C THR A 270 -0.55 -2.85 -17.26
N LEU A 271 -0.67 -1.93 -16.30
CA LEU A 271 0.47 -1.17 -15.74
C LEU A 271 1.31 -0.51 -16.84
N GLU A 272 0.62 0.10 -17.81
CA GLU A 272 1.25 0.82 -18.91
C GLU A 272 2.10 1.98 -18.38
N ARG A 273 3.27 2.17 -18.98
CA ARG A 273 4.16 3.31 -18.74
C ARG A 273 4.25 4.17 -19.98
N ASP A 274 4.81 5.37 -19.81
CA ASP A 274 5.06 6.31 -20.89
C ASP A 274 3.77 6.85 -21.55
N THR A 275 2.61 6.59 -20.95
CA THR A 275 1.32 7.16 -21.38
C THR A 275 1.02 8.44 -20.62
N ASP A 276 0.09 9.24 -21.17
CA ASP A 276 -0.41 10.44 -20.50
C ASP A 276 -1.75 10.17 -19.80
N ASP A 277 -2.14 8.91 -19.58
CA ASP A 277 -3.48 8.58 -19.11
C ASP A 277 -3.74 9.08 -17.68
N PHE A 278 -2.73 9.05 -16.83
CA PHE A 278 -2.80 9.61 -15.49
C PHE A 278 -2.94 11.15 -15.50
N VAL A 279 -2.23 11.83 -16.40
CA VAL A 279 -2.35 13.29 -16.62
C VAL A 279 -3.72 13.65 -17.19
N LYS A 280 -4.24 12.85 -18.13
CA LYS A 280 -5.58 13.02 -18.68
C LYS A 280 -6.64 12.82 -17.61
N ALA A 281 -6.51 11.79 -16.77
CA ALA A 281 -7.42 11.54 -15.65
C ALA A 281 -7.41 12.71 -14.65
N SER A 282 -6.21 13.22 -14.31
CA SER A 282 -6.05 14.40 -13.45
C SER A 282 -6.74 15.63 -14.03
N THR A 283 -6.58 15.85 -15.34
CA THR A 283 -7.17 16.98 -16.06
C THR A 283 -8.69 16.84 -16.12
N ALA A 284 -9.21 15.65 -16.45
CA ALA A 284 -10.63 15.35 -16.50
C ALA A 284 -11.30 15.55 -15.13
N LEU A 285 -10.64 15.15 -14.05
CA LEU A 285 -11.09 15.42 -12.69
C LEU A 285 -11.18 16.93 -12.42
N GLY A 286 -10.12 17.68 -12.77
CA GLY A 286 -10.09 19.14 -12.63
C GLY A 286 -11.21 19.83 -13.41
N GLU A 287 -11.48 19.41 -14.64
CA GLU A 287 -12.58 19.91 -15.47
C GLU A 287 -13.95 19.63 -14.84
N ARG A 288 -14.15 18.45 -14.24
CA ARG A 288 -15.38 18.14 -13.49
C ARG A 288 -15.55 19.04 -12.27
N ILE A 289 -14.47 19.32 -11.52
CA ILE A 289 -14.48 20.27 -10.40
C ILE A 289 -14.88 21.67 -10.87
N VAL A 290 -14.29 22.16 -11.98
CA VAL A 290 -14.64 23.46 -12.57
C VAL A 290 -16.11 23.50 -12.99
N SER A 291 -16.60 22.44 -13.62
CA SER A 291 -18.01 22.31 -14.01
C SER A 291 -18.96 22.42 -12.82
N TYR A 292 -18.69 21.72 -11.71
CA TYR A 292 -19.48 21.84 -10.49
C TYR A 292 -19.39 23.24 -9.88
N GLY A 293 -18.22 23.88 -9.93
CA GLY A 293 -18.05 25.27 -9.50
C GLY A 293 -18.92 26.25 -10.30
N GLU A 294 -18.98 26.11 -11.62
CA GLU A 294 -19.82 26.93 -12.50
C GLU A 294 -21.32 26.66 -12.31
N GLN A 295 -21.71 25.40 -12.09
CA GLN A 295 -23.09 25.05 -11.73
C GLN A 295 -23.47 25.69 -10.40
N PHE A 296 -22.59 25.67 -9.40
CA PHE A 296 -22.85 26.23 -8.07
C PHE A 296 -23.06 27.74 -8.12
N LYS A 297 -22.28 28.47 -8.93
CA LYS A 297 -22.44 29.92 -9.15
C LYS A 297 -23.83 30.30 -9.68
N LYS A 298 -24.43 29.43 -10.50
CA LYS A 298 -25.75 29.65 -11.13
C LYS A 298 -26.91 29.15 -10.28
N ALA A 299 -26.65 28.34 -9.26
CA ALA A 299 -27.69 27.74 -8.43
C ALA A 299 -28.41 28.81 -7.61
N GLU A 300 -29.75 28.84 -7.71
CA GLU A 300 -30.58 29.82 -6.99
C GLU A 300 -31.11 29.24 -5.69
N THR A 301 -31.42 27.94 -5.69
CA THR A 301 -32.06 27.26 -4.56
C THR A 301 -31.04 26.56 -3.65
N SER A 302 -31.43 26.32 -2.39
CA SER A 302 -30.63 25.53 -1.46
C SER A 302 -30.52 24.06 -1.90
N GLN A 303 -31.58 23.50 -2.49
CA GLN A 303 -31.57 22.12 -2.99
C GLN A 303 -30.52 21.90 -4.08
N GLU A 304 -30.43 22.81 -5.06
CA GLU A 304 -29.41 22.74 -6.12
C GLU A 304 -28.00 22.85 -5.55
N LYS A 305 -27.78 23.83 -4.65
CA LYS A 305 -26.50 24.06 -3.98
C LYS A 305 -26.04 22.83 -3.21
N VAL A 306 -26.92 22.23 -2.41
CA VAL A 306 -26.63 21.02 -1.62
C VAL A 306 -26.29 19.86 -2.54
N ARG A 307 -27.08 19.62 -3.60
CA ARG A 307 -26.81 18.54 -4.56
C ARG A 307 -25.44 18.69 -5.22
N ILE A 308 -25.09 19.90 -5.66
CA ILE A 308 -23.79 20.14 -6.33
C ILE A 308 -22.64 19.89 -5.36
N ILE A 309 -22.76 20.36 -4.12
CA ILE A 309 -21.72 20.17 -3.11
C ILE A 309 -21.60 18.70 -2.69
N SER A 310 -22.69 17.95 -2.61
CA SER A 310 -22.63 16.51 -2.31
C SER A 310 -21.92 15.73 -3.41
N GLU A 311 -22.19 16.03 -4.68
CA GLU A 311 -21.50 15.40 -5.81
C GLU A 311 -20.00 15.77 -5.85
N LEU A 312 -19.67 17.02 -5.55
CA LEU A 312 -18.27 17.45 -5.43
C LEU A 312 -17.56 16.74 -4.26
N ALA A 313 -18.26 16.52 -3.13
CA ALA A 313 -17.70 15.79 -2.00
C ALA A 313 -17.42 14.32 -2.35
N SER A 314 -18.33 13.65 -3.07
CA SER A 314 -18.08 12.29 -3.58
C SER A 314 -16.91 12.26 -4.55
N LEU A 315 -16.86 13.21 -5.49
CA LEU A 315 -15.76 13.34 -6.45
C LEU A 315 -14.39 13.46 -5.76
N VAL A 316 -14.31 14.28 -4.72
CA VAL A 316 -13.06 14.54 -3.98
C VAL A 316 -12.66 13.35 -3.09
N ARG A 317 -13.60 12.65 -2.46
CA ARG A 317 -13.27 11.58 -1.52
C ARG A 317 -13.11 10.19 -2.17
N GLU A 318 -13.56 10.04 -3.42
CA GLU A 318 -13.53 8.78 -4.17
C GLU A 318 -12.63 8.90 -5.40
N ASP A 319 -13.05 9.62 -6.44
CA ASP A 319 -12.35 9.65 -7.72
C ASP A 319 -10.95 10.28 -7.63
N ALA A 320 -10.77 11.29 -6.77
CA ALA A 320 -9.48 11.95 -6.62
C ALA A 320 -8.37 11.02 -6.13
N GLY A 321 -8.70 9.96 -5.40
CA GLY A 321 -7.72 8.96 -4.98
C GLY A 321 -6.98 8.33 -6.14
N GLY A 322 -7.61 8.22 -7.31
CA GLY A 322 -6.97 7.66 -8.51
C GLY A 322 -5.97 8.57 -9.21
N VAL A 323 -5.80 9.82 -8.74
CA VAL A 323 -4.90 10.79 -9.38
C VAL A 323 -4.06 11.60 -8.40
N THR A 324 -4.32 11.50 -7.09
CA THR A 324 -3.54 12.21 -6.07
C THR A 324 -2.45 11.36 -5.43
N PHE A 325 -2.52 10.04 -5.56
CA PHE A 325 -1.61 9.14 -4.85
C PHE A 325 -0.16 9.25 -5.34
N MET A 326 0.10 9.58 -6.61
CA MET A 326 1.46 9.67 -7.15
C MET A 326 1.63 10.88 -8.07
N SER A 327 2.85 11.42 -8.13
CA SER A 327 3.23 12.50 -9.03
C SER A 327 3.19 12.06 -10.50
N ASN A 328 2.66 12.91 -11.38
CA ASN A 328 2.49 12.61 -12.81
C ASN A 328 3.77 12.10 -13.51
N SER A 329 4.91 12.76 -13.30
CA SER A 329 6.17 12.39 -13.93
C SER A 329 6.66 11.04 -13.44
N LEU A 330 6.47 10.75 -12.16
CA LEU A 330 6.88 9.49 -11.56
C LEU A 330 5.98 8.34 -12.02
N GLN A 331 4.65 8.53 -11.96
CA GLN A 331 3.67 7.53 -12.39
C GLN A 331 3.91 7.10 -13.84
N LYS A 332 4.29 8.04 -14.71
CA LYS A 332 4.63 7.74 -16.10
C LYS A 332 5.79 6.73 -16.23
N SER A 333 6.75 6.77 -15.31
CA SER A 333 7.96 5.93 -15.34
C SER A 333 7.80 4.60 -14.62
N VAL A 334 7.04 4.56 -13.52
CA VAL A 334 6.91 3.36 -12.67
C VAL A 334 5.53 2.70 -12.73
N GLY A 335 4.56 3.32 -13.40
CA GLY A 335 3.17 2.86 -13.44
C GLY A 335 2.46 2.98 -12.10
N SER A 336 1.19 2.57 -12.05
CA SER A 336 0.29 2.76 -10.90
C SER A 336 0.48 1.78 -9.73
N ALA A 337 1.60 1.06 -9.67
CA ALA A 337 1.95 0.17 -8.56
C ALA A 337 3.41 0.42 -8.09
N GLY A 338 3.95 1.61 -8.41
CA GLY A 338 5.33 1.98 -8.09
C GLY A 338 6.40 0.99 -8.58
N MET A 339 6.22 0.38 -9.76
CA MET A 339 7.09 -0.68 -10.26
C MET A 339 8.15 -0.16 -11.22
N VAL A 340 9.42 -0.20 -10.81
CA VAL A 340 10.55 0.03 -11.72
C VAL A 340 10.58 -1.05 -12.80
N LYS A 341 10.74 -0.65 -14.07
CA LYS A 341 10.72 -1.56 -15.22
C LYS A 341 11.73 -2.71 -15.05
N GLY A 342 11.32 -3.91 -15.43
CA GLY A 342 12.11 -5.15 -15.42
C GLY A 342 12.24 -5.83 -14.06
N THR A 343 11.82 -5.18 -12.97
CA THR A 343 12.14 -5.66 -11.62
C THR A 343 11.13 -6.63 -11.05
N SER A 344 9.85 -6.52 -11.39
CA SER A 344 8.82 -7.11 -10.53
C SER A 344 7.56 -7.58 -11.24
N ALA A 345 6.73 -8.28 -10.46
CA ALA A 345 5.32 -8.54 -10.73
C ALA A 345 4.51 -8.28 -9.46
N VAL A 346 3.22 -8.03 -9.63
CA VAL A 346 2.28 -7.69 -8.55
C VAL A 346 1.38 -8.87 -8.24
N LEU A 347 1.20 -9.14 -6.94
CA LEU A 347 0.19 -10.05 -6.40
C LEU A 347 -0.85 -9.23 -5.62
N SER A 348 -2.12 -9.36 -5.98
CA SER A 348 -3.25 -8.67 -5.33
C SER A 348 -4.45 -9.61 -5.17
N LEU A 349 -5.46 -9.22 -4.38
CA LEU A 349 -6.67 -10.02 -4.14
C LEU A 349 -7.91 -9.26 -4.57
N GLN A 350 -8.75 -9.87 -5.39
CA GLN A 350 -10.00 -9.27 -5.86
C GLN A 350 -11.19 -9.89 -5.17
N VAL A 351 -12.16 -9.06 -4.76
CA VAL A 351 -13.41 -9.50 -4.12
C VAL A 351 -14.59 -9.45 -5.09
N PRO A 352 -15.61 -10.32 -4.93
CA PRO A 352 -16.82 -10.31 -5.75
C PRO A 352 -17.78 -9.14 -5.42
N THR A 353 -18.78 -8.93 -6.28
CA THR A 353 -19.76 -7.85 -6.11
C THR A 353 -20.58 -7.96 -4.82
N ASP A 354 -20.98 -9.17 -4.42
CA ASP A 354 -21.74 -9.38 -3.18
C ASP A 354 -20.94 -8.97 -1.93
N TYR A 355 -19.62 -9.18 -1.95
CA TYR A 355 -18.71 -8.69 -0.91
C TYR A 355 -18.80 -7.16 -0.79
N ILE A 356 -18.59 -6.43 -1.89
CA ILE A 356 -18.54 -4.96 -1.84
C ILE A 356 -19.93 -4.36 -1.57
N GLU A 357 -21.00 -5.02 -2.01
CA GLU A 357 -22.37 -4.62 -1.66
C GLU A 357 -22.65 -4.74 -0.16
N HIS A 358 -22.05 -5.71 0.52
CA HIS A 358 -22.19 -5.88 1.97
C HIS A 358 -21.25 -4.95 2.76
N TYR A 359 -19.94 -5.04 2.52
CA TYR A 359 -18.92 -4.38 3.34
C TYR A 359 -18.61 -2.95 2.91
N LYS A 360 -18.93 -2.55 1.68
CA LYS A 360 -18.65 -1.25 1.05
C LYS A 360 -17.17 -0.90 0.84
N ILE A 361 -16.30 -1.32 1.76
CA ILE A 361 -14.85 -1.13 1.71
C ILE A 361 -14.19 -2.48 2.03
N PRO A 362 -13.30 -3.00 1.17
CA PRO A 362 -12.52 -4.20 1.47
C PRO A 362 -11.62 -4.01 2.68
N PHE A 363 -11.30 -5.11 3.35
CA PHE A 363 -10.30 -5.15 4.40
C PHE A 363 -9.70 -6.54 4.48
N ILE A 364 -8.41 -6.61 4.77
CA ILE A 364 -7.73 -7.90 4.88
C ILE A 364 -8.07 -8.60 6.20
N VAL A 365 -8.16 -9.93 6.14
CA VAL A 365 -8.28 -10.82 7.31
C VAL A 365 -7.13 -11.82 7.34
N GLU A 366 -7.00 -12.56 8.44
CA GLU A 366 -5.94 -13.56 8.65
C GLU A 366 -5.88 -14.58 7.49
N ALA A 367 -7.03 -15.12 7.09
CA ALA A 367 -7.12 -16.09 5.99
C ALA A 367 -6.63 -15.53 4.65
N ASP A 368 -6.85 -14.23 4.37
CA ASP A 368 -6.31 -13.61 3.16
C ASP A 368 -4.78 -13.59 3.22
N ILE A 369 -4.22 -13.18 4.37
CA ILE A 369 -2.76 -13.10 4.58
C ILE A 369 -2.13 -14.48 4.43
N ASP A 370 -2.74 -15.52 4.99
CA ASP A 370 -2.27 -16.90 4.87
C ASP A 370 -2.16 -17.32 3.39
N ASP A 371 -3.20 -17.08 2.59
CA ASP A 371 -3.17 -17.41 1.15
C ASP A 371 -2.10 -16.61 0.38
N TYR A 372 -1.94 -15.31 0.68
CA TYR A 372 -0.85 -14.49 0.11
C TYR A 372 0.52 -15.11 0.44
N ILE A 373 0.73 -15.48 1.71
CA ILE A 373 1.99 -16.05 2.18
C ILE A 373 2.24 -17.40 1.53
N GLU A 374 1.24 -18.27 1.43
CA GLU A 374 1.40 -19.58 0.78
C GLU A 374 1.83 -19.42 -0.68
N ILE A 375 1.20 -18.52 -1.43
CA ILE A 375 1.59 -18.23 -2.83
C ILE A 375 3.04 -17.74 -2.87
N ILE A 376 3.41 -16.75 -2.05
CA ILE A 376 4.75 -16.15 -2.05
C ILE A 376 5.81 -17.20 -1.68
N TYR A 377 5.57 -17.94 -0.60
CA TYR A 377 6.48 -18.97 -0.10
C TYR A 377 6.70 -20.08 -1.13
N ASN A 378 5.64 -20.55 -1.79
CA ASN A 378 5.78 -21.56 -2.83
C ASN A 378 6.33 -21.00 -4.17
N ALA A 379 6.29 -19.68 -4.38
CA ALA A 379 6.88 -18.99 -5.54
C ALA A 379 8.38 -18.72 -5.39
N ILE A 380 8.88 -18.39 -4.19
CA ILE A 380 10.31 -18.11 -3.94
C ILE A 380 11.26 -19.18 -4.50
N PRO A 381 11.10 -20.49 -4.22
CA PRO A 381 11.99 -21.51 -4.77
C PRO A 381 11.83 -21.72 -6.28
N LYS A 382 10.68 -21.36 -6.86
CA LYS A 382 10.46 -21.40 -8.32
C LYS A 382 11.19 -20.25 -9.00
N LEU A 383 11.04 -19.04 -8.46
CA LEU A 383 11.76 -17.85 -8.94
C LEU A 383 13.28 -18.02 -8.77
N HIS A 384 13.74 -18.59 -7.66
CA HIS A 384 15.16 -18.83 -7.43
C HIS A 384 15.79 -19.80 -8.46
N LYS A 385 15.03 -20.78 -8.96
CA LYS A 385 15.49 -21.68 -10.05
C LYS A 385 15.62 -20.96 -11.39
N GLU A 386 14.79 -19.96 -11.62
CA GLU A 386 14.72 -19.17 -12.85
C GLU A 386 15.40 -17.79 -12.69
N LEU A 387 16.27 -17.64 -11.68
CA LEU A 387 16.82 -16.36 -11.28
C LEU A 387 17.66 -15.71 -12.40
N ASP A 388 18.39 -16.51 -13.18
CA ASP A 388 19.14 -16.02 -14.34
C ASP A 388 18.23 -15.39 -15.39
N ALA A 389 17.07 -16.01 -15.67
CA ALA A 389 16.09 -15.47 -16.60
C ALA A 389 15.44 -14.19 -16.06
N ALA A 390 15.07 -14.17 -14.77
CA ALA A 390 14.52 -12.99 -14.12
C ALA A 390 15.52 -11.82 -14.12
N ASN A 391 16.79 -12.06 -13.83
CA ASN A 391 17.85 -11.04 -13.89
C ASN A 391 18.12 -10.56 -15.31
N GLN A 392 17.97 -11.42 -16.32
CA GLN A 392 18.10 -11.03 -17.72
C GLN A 392 16.97 -10.08 -18.13
N GLU A 393 15.72 -10.33 -17.73
CA GLU A 393 14.61 -9.41 -17.96
C GLU A 393 14.82 -8.07 -17.23
N LEU A 394 15.26 -8.12 -15.97
CA LEU A 394 15.61 -6.93 -15.20
C LEU A 394 16.64 -6.10 -15.95
N THR A 395 17.78 -6.70 -16.30
CA THR A 395 18.88 -5.98 -16.97
C THR A 395 18.44 -5.40 -18.33
N ASN A 396 17.61 -6.11 -19.08
CA ASN A 396 17.18 -5.68 -20.42
C ASN A 396 16.14 -4.56 -20.39
N ARG A 397 15.34 -4.48 -19.32
CA ARG A 397 14.18 -3.58 -19.24
C ARG A 397 14.36 -2.46 -18.19
N PHE A 398 15.38 -2.54 -17.35
CA PHE A 398 15.61 -1.58 -16.28
C PHE A 398 15.73 -0.17 -16.83
N GLU A 399 14.85 0.72 -16.36
CA GLU A 399 14.83 2.12 -16.72
C GLU A 399 14.32 2.92 -15.53
N PHE A 400 15.23 3.59 -14.83
CA PHE A 400 14.91 4.54 -13.76
C PHE A 400 16.13 5.41 -13.45
N ASP A 401 16.01 6.73 -13.65
CA ASP A 401 17.02 7.69 -13.22
C ASP A 401 16.52 8.50 -12.02
N ARG A 402 17.09 8.25 -10.84
CA ARG A 402 16.71 8.91 -9.59
C ARG A 402 16.91 10.42 -9.64
N VAL A 403 17.85 10.90 -10.47
CA VAL A 403 18.19 12.32 -10.58
C VAL A 403 16.99 13.12 -11.10
N GLU A 404 16.21 12.54 -12.01
CA GLU A 404 15.02 13.16 -12.61
C GLU A 404 13.92 13.49 -11.58
N TYR A 405 13.90 12.78 -10.44
CA TYR A 405 12.84 12.88 -9.43
C TYR A 405 13.31 13.53 -8.12
N THR A 406 14.52 14.07 -8.07
CA THR A 406 15.06 14.71 -6.86
C THR A 406 14.27 15.94 -6.41
N ASP A 407 13.50 16.56 -7.30
CA ASP A 407 12.61 17.67 -6.98
C ASP A 407 11.41 17.25 -6.10
N LEU A 408 11.04 15.96 -6.10
CA LEU A 408 9.98 15.44 -5.22
C LEU A 408 10.40 15.40 -3.74
N LEU A 409 11.71 15.51 -3.46
CA LEU A 409 12.30 15.44 -2.12
C LEU A 409 12.56 16.83 -1.51
N LYS A 410 12.19 17.91 -2.21
CA LYS A 410 12.39 19.30 -1.80
C LYS A 410 11.09 19.89 -1.28
#